data_AF-Q5SGX6-F1
#
_entry.id   AF-Q5SGX6-F1
#
_cell.length_a   1.000
_cell.length_b   1.000
_cell.length_c   1.000
_cell.angle_alpha   90.00
_cell.angle_beta   90.00
_cell.angle_gamma   90.00
#
_symmetry.space_group_name_H-M   'P 1'
#
loop_
_entity.id
_entity.type
_entity.pdbx_description
1 polymer ?
#
loop_
_entity_poly.entity_id
_entity_poly.type
_entity_poly.pdbx_seq_one_letter_code
_entity_poly.pdbx_strand_id
1 'polypeptide(L)'
;MGRLRGRLRRLLRALLAQEAPDDAFALRFLEGEERELYLAMDPRDRAHGVRVARRLLKAYPEAPGYAVRAALLHDAGKAVRPYRTLERVLAGLFAPPLPPYPLRRGLLGAFQVRRHHPLYAAQRIRDPRVRALVLEHHAPKSLWGRRLHEADREE
;
A
#
# COMPACT_ATOMS: atom_id res chain seq x y z
N MET A 1 -24.07 -21.26 20.56
CA MET A 1 -23.45 -21.13 19.21
C MET A 1 -23.73 -19.82 18.43
N GLY A 2 -24.61 -18.91 18.87
CA GLY A 2 -24.96 -17.71 18.07
C GLY A 2 -23.97 -16.53 18.10
N ARG A 3 -23.26 -16.32 19.23
CA ARG A 3 -22.38 -15.14 19.41
C ARG A 3 -21.08 -15.20 18.59
N LEU A 4 -20.47 -16.37 18.43
CA LEU A 4 -19.29 -16.55 17.57
C LEU A 4 -19.62 -16.30 16.09
N ARG A 5 -20.75 -16.82 15.60
CA ARG A 5 -21.23 -16.61 14.22
C ARG A 5 -21.50 -15.13 13.94
N GLY A 6 -22.06 -14.39 14.90
CA GLY A 6 -22.28 -12.94 14.78
C GLY A 6 -20.99 -12.14 14.68
N ARG A 7 -19.97 -12.44 15.51
CA ARG A 7 -18.65 -11.80 15.40
C ARG A 7 -17.94 -12.14 14.11
N LEU A 8 -17.98 -13.41 13.70
CA LEU A 8 -17.35 -13.87 12.46
C LEU A 8 -18.00 -13.22 11.23
N ARG A 9 -19.34 -13.13 11.19
CA ARG A 9 -20.06 -12.40 10.13
C ARG A 9 -19.72 -10.92 10.11
N ARG A 10 -19.55 -10.29 11.26
CA ARG A 10 -19.22 -8.86 11.36
C ARG A 10 -17.77 -8.59 10.95
N LEU A 11 -16.84 -9.48 11.32
CA LEU A 11 -15.46 -9.48 10.82
C LEU A 11 -15.39 -9.71 9.32
N LEU A 12 -16.13 -10.71 8.80
CA LEU A 12 -16.24 -10.95 7.36
C LEU A 12 -16.84 -9.75 6.64
N ARG A 13 -17.89 -9.12 7.19
CA ARG A 13 -18.54 -7.96 6.60
C ARG A 13 -17.64 -6.72 6.66
N ALA A 14 -16.82 -6.53 7.71
CA ALA A 14 -15.78 -5.50 7.75
C ALA A 14 -14.63 -5.79 6.76
N LEU A 15 -14.26 -7.07 6.60
CA LEU A 15 -13.28 -7.52 5.60
C LEU A 15 -13.81 -7.42 4.16
N LEU A 16 -15.14 -7.41 3.97
CA LEU A 16 -15.84 -7.35 2.68
C LEU A 16 -16.40 -5.95 2.35
N ALA A 17 -16.57 -5.08 3.34
CA ALA A 17 -16.89 -3.68 3.16
C ALA A 17 -15.66 -3.00 2.55
N GLN A 18 -15.54 -3.14 1.23
CA GLN A 18 -14.55 -2.41 0.46
C GLN A 18 -15.09 -0.98 0.31
N GLU A 19 -14.44 -0.03 0.97
CA GLU A 19 -14.60 1.37 0.63
C GLU A 19 -14.07 1.56 -0.80
N ALA A 20 -14.89 2.15 -1.68
CA ALA A 20 -14.46 2.45 -3.03
C ALA A 20 -13.36 3.53 -2.97
N PRO A 21 -12.25 3.35 -3.70
CA PRO A 21 -11.21 4.38 -3.73
C PRO A 21 -11.74 5.67 -4.36
N ASP A 22 -11.42 6.81 -3.75
CA ASP A 22 -11.62 8.12 -4.39
C ASP A 22 -10.46 8.36 -5.38
N ASP A 23 -10.55 7.67 -6.52
CA ASP A 23 -9.55 7.76 -7.59
C ASP A 23 -9.46 9.18 -8.16
N ALA A 24 -10.57 9.94 -8.16
CA ALA A 24 -10.56 11.32 -8.63
C ALA A 24 -9.62 12.18 -7.79
N PHE A 25 -9.58 11.99 -6.47
CA PHE A 25 -8.60 12.65 -5.61
C PHE A 25 -7.16 12.26 -5.98
N ALA A 26 -6.87 10.97 -6.12
CA ALA A 26 -5.51 10.49 -6.42
C ALA A 26 -5.01 11.01 -7.78
N LEU A 27 -5.86 10.96 -8.81
CA LEU A 27 -5.53 11.33 -10.19
C LEU A 27 -5.25 12.83 -10.39
N ARG A 28 -5.53 13.68 -9.40
CA ARG A 28 -5.10 15.08 -9.38
C ARG A 28 -3.60 15.26 -9.14
N PHE A 29 -2.95 14.26 -8.55
CA PHE A 29 -1.52 14.27 -8.22
C PHE A 29 -0.69 13.36 -9.13
N LEU A 30 -1.33 12.38 -9.77
CA LEU A 30 -0.68 11.32 -10.52
C LEU A 30 -0.85 11.50 -12.03
N GLU A 31 0.28 11.44 -12.72
CA GLU A 31 0.37 11.60 -14.18
C GLU A 31 1.23 10.47 -14.78
N GLY A 32 1.03 10.22 -16.08
CA GLY A 32 1.80 9.23 -16.84
C GLY A 32 1.88 7.86 -16.16
N GLU A 33 3.11 7.36 -16.01
CA GLU A 33 3.43 6.04 -15.44
C GLU A 33 2.90 5.83 -14.01
N GLU A 34 2.81 6.88 -13.20
CA GLU A 34 2.38 6.78 -11.82
C GLU A 34 0.86 6.61 -11.73
N ARG A 35 0.13 7.25 -12.66
CA ARG A 35 -1.29 7.01 -12.84
C ARG A 35 -1.54 5.56 -13.23
N GLU A 36 -0.81 5.04 -14.21
CA GLU A 36 -0.94 3.64 -14.64
C GLU A 36 -0.62 2.67 -13.51
N LEU A 37 0.44 2.96 -12.76
CA LEU A 37 0.85 2.16 -11.61
C LEU A 37 -0.21 2.15 -10.51
N TYR A 38 -0.77 3.31 -10.17
CA TYR A 38 -1.86 3.44 -9.19
C TYR A 38 -3.09 2.67 -9.65
N LEU A 39 -3.52 2.81 -10.91
CA LEU A 39 -4.71 2.12 -11.42
C LEU A 39 -4.55 0.60 -11.50
N ALA A 40 -3.31 0.08 -11.53
CA ALA A 40 -3.03 -1.36 -11.47
C ALA A 40 -3.09 -1.94 -10.03
N MET A 41 -3.17 -1.10 -9.00
CA MET A 41 -3.27 -1.54 -7.61
C MET A 41 -4.64 -2.14 -7.30
N ASP A 42 -4.69 -3.04 -6.30
CA ASP A 42 -5.96 -3.52 -5.76
C ASP A 42 -6.81 -2.33 -5.26
N PRO A 43 -8.13 -2.29 -5.52
CA PRO A 43 -9.00 -1.21 -5.05
C PRO A 43 -8.87 -0.89 -3.56
N ARG A 44 -8.57 -1.88 -2.71
CA ARG A 44 -8.35 -1.68 -1.27
C ARG A 44 -7.05 -0.93 -1.00
N ASP A 45 -5.99 -1.28 -1.72
CA ASP A 45 -4.69 -0.64 -1.58
C ASP A 45 -4.75 0.80 -2.14
N ARG A 46 -5.55 1.04 -3.19
CA ARG A 46 -5.88 2.39 -3.68
C ARG A 46 -6.64 3.22 -2.64
N ALA A 47 -7.68 2.66 -2.05
CA ALA A 47 -8.48 3.35 -1.03
C ALA A 47 -7.63 3.67 0.20
N HIS A 48 -6.77 2.74 0.61
CA HIS A 48 -5.80 2.94 1.68
C HIS A 48 -4.81 4.07 1.33
N GLY A 49 -4.18 4.05 0.15
CA GLY A 49 -3.28 5.11 -0.30
C GLY A 49 -3.94 6.50 -0.29
N VAL A 50 -5.22 6.60 -0.70
CA VAL A 50 -6.00 7.85 -0.62
C VAL A 50 -6.19 8.31 0.83
N ARG A 51 -6.52 7.41 1.77
CA ARG A 51 -6.64 7.76 3.19
C ARG A 51 -5.32 8.27 3.75
N VAL A 52 -4.22 7.59 3.46
CA VAL A 52 -2.87 8.00 3.90
C VAL A 52 -2.52 9.38 3.34
N ALA A 53 -2.74 9.62 2.04
CA ALA A 53 -2.48 10.92 1.42
C ALA A 53 -3.34 12.05 2.02
N ARG A 54 -4.61 11.78 2.33
CA ARG A 54 -5.49 12.75 3.00
C ARG A 54 -5.05 13.04 4.43
N ARG A 55 -4.66 12.03 5.21
CA ARG A 55 -4.11 12.21 6.56
C ARG A 55 -2.82 13.03 6.52
N LEU A 56 -1.92 12.71 5.60
CA LEU A 56 -0.66 13.43 5.40
C LEU A 56 -0.93 14.92 5.11
N LEU A 57 -1.83 15.24 4.18
CA LEU A 57 -2.19 16.63 3.87
C LEU A 57 -2.92 17.34 5.01
N LYS A 58 -3.70 16.61 5.82
CA LYS A 58 -4.37 17.18 6.99
C LYS A 58 -3.37 17.55 8.09
N ALA A 59 -2.41 16.67 8.37
CA ALA A 59 -1.38 16.89 9.38
C ALA A 59 -0.31 17.89 8.91
N TYR A 60 0.00 17.88 7.61
CA TYR A 60 1.05 18.68 6.98
C TYR A 60 0.52 19.30 5.68
N PRO A 61 -0.25 20.40 5.74
CA PRO A 61 -0.78 21.08 4.55
C PRO A 61 0.30 21.55 3.57
N GLU A 62 1.54 21.73 4.04
CA GLU A 62 2.72 22.09 3.27
C GLU A 62 3.38 20.90 2.56
N ALA A 63 2.79 19.70 2.63
CA ALA A 63 3.37 18.49 2.03
C ALA A 63 3.65 18.70 0.52
N PRO A 64 4.91 18.50 0.08
CA PRO A 64 5.26 18.66 -1.32
C PRO A 64 4.58 17.58 -2.15
N GLY A 65 4.31 17.88 -3.42
CA GLY A 65 3.61 16.95 -4.32
C GLY A 65 4.22 15.55 -4.39
N TYR A 66 5.56 15.43 -4.34
CA TYR A 66 6.22 14.12 -4.33
C TYR A 66 5.92 13.28 -3.08
N ALA A 67 5.65 13.91 -1.92
CA ALA A 67 5.29 13.19 -0.70
C ALA A 67 3.84 12.67 -0.77
N VAL A 68 2.94 13.47 -1.33
CA VAL A 68 1.54 13.06 -1.59
C VAL A 68 1.50 11.92 -2.60
N ARG A 69 2.24 12.05 -3.72
CA ARG A 69 2.40 10.99 -4.73
C ARG A 69 2.97 9.71 -4.12
N ALA A 70 3.99 9.82 -3.26
CA ALA A 70 4.55 8.65 -2.57
C ALA A 70 3.53 7.99 -1.63
N ALA A 71 2.71 8.76 -0.90
CA ALA A 71 1.65 8.21 -0.06
C ALA A 71 0.63 7.40 -0.88
N LEU A 72 0.24 7.89 -2.07
CA LEU A 72 -0.68 7.19 -2.97
C LEU A 72 -0.10 5.89 -3.56
N LEU A 73 1.24 5.81 -3.69
CA LEU A 73 1.93 4.74 -4.42
C LEU A 73 2.76 3.79 -3.56
N HIS A 74 2.89 4.03 -2.25
CA HIS A 74 3.84 3.29 -1.39
C HIS A 74 3.59 1.76 -1.43
N ASP A 75 2.33 1.39 -1.62
CA ASP A 75 1.85 0.01 -1.71
C ASP A 75 1.82 -0.58 -3.13
N ALA A 76 2.20 0.20 -4.15
CA ALA A 76 2.01 -0.21 -5.55
C ALA A 76 2.77 -1.48 -5.96
N GLY A 77 3.83 -1.82 -5.22
CA GLY A 77 4.58 -3.06 -5.43
C GLY A 77 3.77 -4.32 -5.12
N LYS A 78 2.65 -4.19 -4.39
CA LYS A 78 1.68 -5.27 -4.17
C LYS A 78 0.98 -5.69 -5.47
N ALA A 79 0.92 -4.81 -6.48
CA ALA A 79 0.33 -5.09 -7.79
C ALA A 79 1.13 -6.08 -8.66
N VAL A 80 2.39 -6.40 -8.29
CA VAL A 80 3.21 -7.39 -9.03
C VAL A 80 2.57 -8.78 -9.06
N ARG A 81 1.70 -9.09 -8.09
CA ARG A 81 0.95 -10.33 -8.06
C ARG A 81 -0.46 -10.10 -7.50
N PRO A 82 -1.52 -10.61 -8.14
CA PRO A 82 -2.86 -10.56 -7.58
C PRO A 82 -2.88 -11.29 -6.24
N TYR A 83 -3.26 -10.57 -5.18
CA TYR A 83 -3.40 -11.12 -3.84
C TYR A 83 -4.68 -11.95 -3.75
N ARG A 84 -4.56 -13.25 -3.45
CA ARG A 84 -5.73 -14.01 -2.98
C ARG A 84 -5.99 -13.65 -1.51
N THR A 85 -7.24 -13.40 -1.14
CA THR A 85 -7.63 -12.94 0.22
C THR A 85 -7.02 -13.78 1.34
N LEU A 86 -6.98 -15.11 1.19
CA LEU A 86 -6.37 -16.02 2.16
C LEU A 86 -4.86 -15.84 2.30
N GLU A 87 -4.16 -15.57 1.19
CA GLU A 87 -2.73 -15.33 1.20
C GLU A 87 -2.40 -13.99 1.90
N ARG A 88 -3.28 -12.99 1.79
CA ARG A 88 -3.14 -11.71 2.50
C ARG A 88 -3.24 -11.90 4.02
N VAL A 89 -4.16 -12.73 4.49
CA VAL A 89 -4.29 -13.07 5.92
C VAL A 89 -3.07 -13.83 6.42
N LEU A 90 -2.63 -14.86 5.70
CA LEU A 90 -1.48 -15.68 6.12
C LEU A 90 -0.16 -14.91 6.04
N ALA A 91 0.03 -14.07 5.03
CA ALA A 91 1.19 -13.19 4.93
C ALA A 91 1.27 -12.21 6.11
N GLY A 92 0.13 -11.84 6.72
CA GLY A 92 0.09 -11.03 7.92
C GLY A 92 0.74 -11.67 9.16
N LEU A 93 0.79 -13.00 9.23
CA LEU A 93 1.18 -13.75 10.43
C LEU A 93 2.67 -14.08 10.50
N PHE A 94 3.33 -14.24 9.36
CA PHE A 94 4.72 -14.64 9.27
C PHE A 94 5.32 -14.14 7.95
N ALA A 95 6.61 -13.80 7.92
CA ALA A 95 7.30 -13.41 6.68
C ALA A 95 8.72 -14.00 6.68
N PRO A 96 8.92 -15.21 6.12
CA PRO A 96 10.25 -15.82 6.07
C PRO A 96 11.24 -14.94 5.30
N PRO A 97 12.56 -15.04 5.58
CA PRO A 97 13.59 -14.33 4.85
C PRO A 97 13.70 -14.89 3.43
N LEU A 98 12.92 -14.32 2.51
CA LEU A 98 12.95 -14.68 1.09
C LEU A 98 13.72 -13.60 0.31
N PRO A 99 14.55 -13.97 -0.67
CA PRO A 99 15.15 -13.00 -1.58
C PRO A 99 14.09 -12.31 -2.45
N PRO A 100 14.34 -11.08 -2.96
CA PRO A 100 13.37 -10.38 -3.81
C PRO A 100 13.19 -11.01 -5.20
N TYR A 101 14.15 -11.82 -5.66
CA TYR A 101 14.10 -12.53 -6.96
C TYR A 101 14.67 -13.94 -6.84
N PRO A 102 14.27 -14.87 -7.75
CA PRO A 102 13.16 -14.75 -8.72
C PRO A 102 11.79 -14.69 -8.01
N LEU A 103 10.76 -14.20 -8.70
CA LEU A 103 9.41 -14.12 -8.15
C LEU A 103 8.83 -15.53 -7.93
N ARG A 104 8.34 -15.79 -6.71
CA ARG A 104 7.75 -17.08 -6.34
C ARG A 104 6.23 -17.06 -6.51
N ARG A 105 5.64 -18.25 -6.69
CA ARG A 105 4.18 -18.46 -6.73
C ARG A 105 3.65 -18.88 -5.35
N GLY A 106 2.32 -18.89 -5.19
CA GLY A 106 1.64 -19.33 -3.96
C GLY A 106 2.00 -18.50 -2.73
N LEU A 107 1.97 -19.15 -1.55
CA LEU A 107 2.24 -18.50 -0.25
C LEU A 107 3.62 -17.86 -0.16
N LEU A 108 4.65 -18.51 -0.71
CA LEU A 108 6.00 -17.95 -0.75
C LEU A 108 6.05 -16.65 -1.55
N GLY A 109 5.31 -16.58 -2.67
CA GLY A 109 5.14 -15.34 -3.42
C GLY A 109 4.43 -14.25 -2.62
N ALA A 110 3.40 -14.59 -1.85
CA ALA A 110 2.69 -13.63 -1.01
C ALA A 110 3.57 -13.06 0.11
N PHE A 111 4.38 -13.90 0.77
CA PHE A 111 5.37 -13.44 1.75
C PHE A 111 6.44 -12.55 1.12
N GLN A 112 6.92 -12.93 -0.07
CA GLN A 112 7.91 -12.17 -0.82
C GLN A 112 7.40 -10.77 -1.18
N VAL A 113 6.17 -10.66 -1.70
CA VAL A 113 5.56 -9.36 -2.03
C VAL A 113 5.33 -8.53 -0.77
N ARG A 114 4.82 -9.11 0.32
CA ARG A 114 4.66 -8.36 1.58
C ARG A 114 5.98 -7.74 2.04
N ARG A 115 7.08 -8.49 1.95
CA ARG A 115 8.41 -8.02 2.37
C ARG A 115 9.02 -6.99 1.42
N HIS A 116 8.88 -7.19 0.11
CA HIS A 116 9.64 -6.47 -0.92
C HIS A 116 8.80 -5.54 -1.78
N HIS A 117 7.51 -5.33 -1.48
CA HIS A 117 6.70 -4.36 -2.22
C HIS A 117 7.28 -2.93 -2.25
N PRO A 118 8.03 -2.41 -1.24
CA PRO A 118 8.68 -1.11 -1.39
C PRO A 118 9.67 -1.11 -2.57
N LEU A 119 10.46 -2.17 -2.69
CA LEU A 119 11.42 -2.36 -3.79
C LEU A 119 10.70 -2.50 -5.14
N TYR A 120 9.65 -3.31 -5.20
CA TYR A 120 8.90 -3.56 -6.43
C TYR A 120 8.17 -2.32 -6.94
N ALA A 121 7.63 -1.49 -6.04
CA ALA A 121 7.04 -0.20 -6.40
C ALA A 121 8.12 0.74 -6.95
N ALA A 122 9.22 0.88 -6.23
CA ALA A 122 10.30 1.81 -6.55
C ALA A 122 10.96 1.57 -7.91
N GLN A 123 11.04 0.32 -8.36
CA GLN A 123 11.55 -0.02 -9.70
C GLN A 123 10.68 0.49 -10.85
N ARG A 124 9.42 0.84 -10.57
CA ARG A 124 8.43 1.29 -11.57
C ARG A 124 8.19 2.80 -11.53
N ILE A 125 8.83 3.52 -10.60
CA ILE A 125 8.66 4.96 -10.39
C ILE A 125 9.92 5.68 -10.91
N ARG A 126 9.79 6.61 -11.87
CA ARG A 126 10.94 7.36 -12.38
C ARG A 126 11.30 8.57 -11.53
N ASP A 127 10.34 9.26 -10.90
CA ASP A 127 10.63 10.42 -10.03
C ASP A 127 11.51 9.96 -8.85
N PRO A 128 12.77 10.41 -8.75
CA PRO A 128 13.69 9.91 -7.73
C PRO A 128 13.25 10.25 -6.30
N ARG A 129 12.48 11.33 -6.10
CA ARG A 129 11.99 11.73 -4.77
C ARG A 129 10.84 10.84 -4.33
N VAL A 130 9.89 10.58 -5.23
CA VAL A 130 8.79 9.63 -4.96
C VAL A 130 9.37 8.25 -4.71
N ARG A 131 10.28 7.79 -5.58
CA ARG A 131 10.96 6.50 -5.45
C ARG A 131 11.68 6.34 -4.11
N ALA A 132 12.40 7.37 -3.66
CA ALA A 132 13.12 7.33 -2.38
C ALA A 132 12.16 7.16 -1.19
N LEU A 133 11.06 7.92 -1.17
CA LEU A 133 10.05 7.82 -0.11
C LEU A 133 9.35 6.46 -0.10
N VAL A 134 9.00 5.95 -1.28
CA VAL A 134 8.39 4.63 -1.42
C VAL A 134 9.36 3.52 -0.99
N LEU A 135 10.67 3.64 -1.23
CA LEU A 135 11.64 2.64 -0.76
C LEU A 135 11.75 2.59 0.77
N GLU A 136 11.69 3.75 1.43
CA GLU A 136 11.93 3.85 2.86
C GLU A 136 10.67 3.79 3.73
N HIS A 137 9.46 3.61 3.16
CA HIS A 137 8.22 3.74 3.95
C HIS A 137 8.08 2.71 5.09
N HIS A 138 8.74 1.54 5.00
CA HIS A 138 8.85 0.58 6.10
C HIS A 138 9.89 0.95 7.17
N ALA A 139 10.91 1.74 6.81
CA ALA A 139 12.06 2.10 7.64
C ALA A 139 12.48 3.55 7.33
N PRO A 140 11.66 4.54 7.75
CA PRO A 140 11.76 5.91 7.26
C PRO A 140 13.04 6.61 7.74
N LYS A 141 13.76 7.27 6.82
CA LYS A 141 14.99 8.02 7.15
C LYS A 141 14.84 9.52 6.89
N SER A 142 14.13 9.92 5.84
CA SER A 142 13.88 11.33 5.56
C SER A 142 12.75 11.91 6.43
N LEU A 143 12.64 13.23 6.48
CA LEU A 143 11.52 13.92 7.14
C LEU A 143 10.17 13.44 6.58
N TRP A 144 10.03 13.47 5.26
CA TRP A 144 8.78 13.09 4.61
C TRP A 144 8.52 11.58 4.67
N GLY A 145 9.56 10.75 4.72
CA GLY A 145 9.42 9.32 4.99
C GLY A 145 8.82 9.06 6.36
N ARG A 146 9.28 9.77 7.40
CA ARG A 146 8.74 9.63 8.76
C ARG A 146 7.28 10.09 8.84
N ARG A 147 6.95 11.22 8.22
CA ARG A 147 5.57 11.74 8.18
C ARG A 147 4.62 10.84 7.40
N LEU A 148 5.09 10.24 6.29
CA LEU A 148 4.33 9.24 5.54
C LEU A 148 4.09 7.98 6.40
N HIS A 149 5.13 7.47 7.05
CA HIS A 149 5.03 6.31 7.95
C HIS A 149 4.07 6.55 9.12
N GLU A 150 4.04 7.77 9.68
CA GLU A 150 3.08 8.17 10.70
C GLU A 150 1.64 8.14 10.15
N ALA A 151 1.38 8.79 9.01
CA ALA A 151 0.06 8.82 8.38
C ALA A 151 -0.47 7.43 7.96
N ASP A 152 0.44 6.51 7.62
CA ASP A 152 0.16 5.11 7.27
C ASP A 152 -0.32 4.30 8.50
N ARG A 153 0.30 4.53 9.66
CA ARG A 153 0.02 3.77 10.90
C ARG A 153 -1.25 4.18 11.65
N GLU A 154 -1.86 5.30 11.32
CA GLU A 154 -3.09 5.83 11.95
C GLU A 154 -4.39 5.16 11.45
N GLU A 155 -4.34 3.90 11.02
CA GLU A 155 -5.51 3.08 10.61
C GLU A 155 -5.97 2.13 11.73
#